data_AF-A0A5K0Y6B6-F1
#
_entry.id   AF-A0A5K0Y6B6-F1
#
_cell.length_a   1.000
_cell.length_b   1.000
_cell.length_c   1.000
_cell.angle_alpha   90.00
_cell.angle_beta   90.00
_cell.angle_gamma   90.00
#
_symmetry.space_group_name_H-M   'P 1'
#
loop_
_entity.id
_entity.type
_entity.pdbx_description
1 polymer ?
#
loop_
_entity_poly.entity_id
_entity_poly.type
_entity_poly.pdbx_seq_one_letter_code
_entity_poly.pdbx_strand_id
1 'polypeptide(L)' 'GLIPQALSHCRGLQILSARYNQFYGSIPKCLSSLLELKHLHIGDNRLTGTIP' A
#
# COMPACT_ATOMS: atom_id res chain seq x y z
N GLY A 1 3.30 6.17 10.32
CA GLY A 1 3.45 7.20 9.26
C GLY A 1 2.43 6.95 8.16
N LEU A 2 2.42 7.75 7.09
CA LEU A 2 1.62 7.48 5.90
C LEU A 2 2.31 6.44 5.00
N ILE A 3 1.53 5.70 4.19
CA ILE A 3 2.11 4.90 3.10
C ILE A 3 2.60 5.87 2.01
N PRO A 4 3.88 5.82 1.61
CA PRO A 4 4.43 6.81 0.69
C PRO A 4 3.92 6.58 -0.74
N GLN A 5 3.50 7.68 -1.38
CA GLN A 5 3.06 7.65 -2.79
C GLN A 5 4.16 7.18 -3.74
N ALA A 6 5.43 7.39 -3.37
CA ALA A 6 6.59 7.01 -4.18
C ALA A 6 6.64 5.51 -4.52
N LEU A 7 5.95 4.64 -3.76
CA LEU A 7 5.84 3.21 -4.07
C LEU A 7 5.26 2.93 -5.46
N SER A 8 4.48 3.85 -6.04
CA SER A 8 3.96 3.72 -7.42
C SER A 8 5.05 3.68 -8.50
N HIS A 9 6.28 4.10 -8.20
CA HIS A 9 7.41 4.02 -9.12
C HIS A 9 8.02 2.61 -9.21
N CYS A 10 7.71 1.73 -8.25
CA CYS A 10 8.18 0.36 -8.23
C CYS A 10 7.34 -0.51 -9.18
N ARG A 11 7.42 -0.25 -10.50
CA ARG A 11 6.56 -0.89 -11.51
C ARG A 11 6.61 -2.43 -11.51
N GLY A 12 7.73 -3.02 -11.10
CA GLY A 12 7.88 -4.47 -10.97
C GLY A 12 7.54 -5.04 -9.58
N LEU A 13 6.94 -4.26 -8.69
CA LEU A 13 6.63 -4.72 -7.33
C LEU A 13 5.52 -5.77 -7.36
N GLN A 14 5.86 -7.01 -6.98
CA GLN A 14 4.91 -8.11 -6.93
C GLN A 14 4.30 -8.33 -5.54
N ILE A 15 5.03 -7.97 -4.49
CA ILE A 15 4.64 -8.17 -3.10
C ILE A 15 4.90 -6.88 -2.32
N LEU A 16 3.85 -6.34 -1.70
CA LEU A 16 3.93 -5.26 -0.73
C LEU A 16 3.44 -5.77 0.63
N SER A 17 4.37 -5.99 1.55
CA SER A 17 4.06 -6.42 2.92
C SER A 17 4.40 -5.32 3.93
N ALA A 18 3.37 -4.79 4.57
CA ALA A 18 3.40 -3.75 5.59
C ALA A 18 2.47 -4.10 6.77
N ARG A 19 2.12 -5.38 6.94
CA ARG A 19 1.25 -5.87 8.02
C ARG A 19 1.88 -5.62 9.39
N TYR A 20 1.06 -5.46 10.43
CA TYR A 20 1.49 -5.29 11.82
C TYR A 20 2.38 -4.05 12.03
N ASN A 21 1.93 -2.91 11.50
CA ASN A 21 2.63 -1.64 11.63
C ASN A 21 1.71 -0.57 12.23
N GLN A 22 2.25 0.64 12.37
CA GLN A 22 1.52 1.83 12.80
C GLN A 22 1.28 2.79 11.62
N PHE A 23 1.06 2.27 10.41
CA PHE A 23 0.63 3.11 9.30
C PHE A 23 -0.78 3.64 9.54
N TYR A 24 -1.01 4.89 9.17
CA TYR A 24 -2.29 5.59 9.35
C TYR A 24 -2.68 6.35 8.08
N GLY A 25 -3.89 6.90 8.07
CA GLY A 25 -4.44 7.59 6.90
C GLY A 25 -4.98 6.62 5.85
N SER A 26 -5.16 7.09 4.62
CA SER A 26 -5.71 6.29 3.52
C SER A 26 -4.64 5.59 2.69
N ILE A 27 -5.01 4.47 2.08
CA ILE A 27 -4.19 3.78 1.08
C ILE A 27 -4.04 4.71 -0.14
N PRO A 28 -2.83 5.05 -0.59
CA PRO A 28 -2.64 5.93 -1.73
C PRO A 28 -3.24 5.33 -3.01
N LYS A 29 -4.08 6.11 -3.71
CA LYS A 29 -4.67 5.68 -4.99
C LYS A 29 -3.62 5.30 -6.04
N CYS A 30 -2.42 5.88 -5.97
CA CYS A 30 -1.34 5.55 -6.90
C CYS A 30 -0.84 4.09 -6.80
N LEU A 31 -1.17 3.36 -5.73
CA LEU A 31 -0.88 1.92 -5.62
C LEU A 31 -1.67 1.09 -6.63
N SER A 32 -2.82 1.57 -7.14
CA SER A 32 -3.56 0.88 -8.21
C SER A 32 -2.79 0.87 -9.54
N SER A 33 -1.74 1.69 -9.68
CA SER A 33 -0.87 1.70 -10.86
C SER A 33 0.23 0.63 -10.83
N LEU A 34 0.33 -0.15 -9.75
CA LEU A 34 1.26 -1.27 -9.62
C LEU A 34 0.66 -2.52 -10.25
N LEU A 35 0.72 -2.60 -11.58
CA LEU A 35 0.07 -3.66 -12.36
C LEU A 35 0.63 -5.06 -12.08
N GLU A 36 1.88 -5.15 -11.63
CA GLU A 36 2.53 -6.42 -11.28
C GLU A 36 2.25 -6.88 -9.84
N LEU A 37 1.53 -6.09 -9.03
CA LEU A 37 1.29 -6.37 -7.62
C LEU A 37 0.30 -7.54 -7.47
N LYS A 38 0.79 -8.63 -6.87
CA LYS A 38 0.02 -9.87 -6.64
C LYS A 38 -0.41 -10.01 -5.19
N HIS A 39 0.39 -9.51 -4.26
CA HIS A 39 0.16 -9.65 -2.83
C HIS A 39 0.28 -8.30 -2.12
N LEU A 40 -0.80 -7.88 -1.47
CA LEU A 40 -0.88 -6.67 -0.66
C LEU A 40 -1.25 -7.03 0.77
N HIS A 41 -0.28 -6.97 1.69
CA HIS A 41 -0.51 -7.24 3.11
C HIS A 41 -0.40 -5.94 3.91
N ILE A 42 -1.52 -5.31 4.19
CA ILE A 42 -1.60 -4.02 4.92
C ILE A 42 -2.48 -4.09 6.17
N GLY A 43 -2.95 -5.29 6.52
CA GLY A 43 -3.74 -5.54 7.73
C GLY A 43 -2.98 -5.17 9.01
N ASP A 44 -3.71 -5.09 10.12
CA ASP A 44 -3.12 -4.78 11.43
C ASP A 44 -2.34 -3.45 11.41
N ASN A 45 -3.00 -2.41 10.87
CA ASN A 45 -2.56 -1.01 10.84
C ASN A 45 -3.73 -0.09 11.25
N ARG A 46 -3.48 1.22 11.32
CA ARG A 46 -4.50 2.26 11.59
C ARG A 46 -4.98 2.93 10.31
N LEU A 47 -5.08 2.17 9.21
CA LEU A 47 -5.51 2.66 7.90
C LEU A 47 -7.02 2.90 7.89
N THR A 48 -7.44 3.90 7.12
CA THR A 48 -8.84 4.34 6.99
C THR A 48 -9.20 4.58 5.51
N GLY A 49 -10.48 4.74 5.19
CA GLY A 49 -10.94 4.97 3.83
C GLY A 49 -11.13 3.69 3.01
N THR A 50 -11.09 3.82 1.68
CA THR A 50 -11.36 2.71 0.74
C THR A 50 -10.09 2.07 0.20
N ILE A 51 -10.18 0.80 -0.15
CA ILE A 51 -9.15 0.12 -0.94
C ILE A 51 -9.27 0.65 -2.39
N PRO A 52 -8.21 1.27 -2.95
CA PRO A 52 -8.23 1.84 -4.31
C PRO A 52 -8.01 0.80 -5.41
#